data_AF-A0A5B6Z0L8-F1
#
_entry.id   AF-A0A5B6Z0L8-F1
#
_cell.length_a   1.000
_cell.length_b   1.000
_cell.length_c   1.000
_cell.angle_alpha   90.00
_cell.angle_beta   90.00
_cell.angle_gamma   90.00
#
_symmetry.space_group_name_H-M   'P 1'
#
loop_
_entity.id
_entity.type
_entity.pdbx_description
1 polymer ?
#
loop_
_entity_poly.entity_id
_entity_poly.type
_entity_poly.pdbx_seq_one_letter_code
_entity_poly.pdbx_strand_id
1 'polypeptide(L)'
;LLKRWHLNPQVLLLERKFIGMGGVGKLAEGKFKCVRMVAVYHSQTKDFRSPGGQCRIRMTIEDPTARIHALLCGEAAEMFFGGYPDFDILATKMNKMLGMPQCEDLPTNPPWTQCCIGFHSLNRADVLGSRHFHICNTRLV
;
A
#
# COMPACT_ATOMS: atom_id res chain seq x y z
N LEU A 1 8.52 23.90 -18.01
CA LEU A 1 7.04 24.02 -18.05
C LEU A 1 6.44 23.09 -17.01
N LEU A 2 6.26 23.61 -15.78
CA LEU A 2 5.62 22.93 -14.65
C LEU A 2 4.16 22.65 -15.02
N LYS A 3 3.84 21.40 -15.35
CA LYS A 3 2.44 20.99 -15.52
C LYS A 3 1.81 20.87 -14.15
N ARG A 4 0.96 21.86 -13.85
CA ARG A 4 -0.08 21.87 -12.82
C ARG A 4 -0.68 20.48 -12.66
N TRP A 5 -0.50 19.90 -11.48
CA TRP A 5 -1.33 18.82 -10.98
C TRP A 5 -2.71 19.40 -10.69
N HIS A 6 -3.57 19.44 -11.71
CA HIS A 6 -4.99 19.62 -11.50
C HIS A 6 -5.48 18.47 -10.62
N LEU A 7 -6.11 18.81 -9.50
CA LEU A 7 -6.76 17.92 -8.53
C LEU A 7 -7.33 16.67 -9.21
N ASN A 8 -6.68 15.53 -8.96
CA ASN A 8 -7.14 14.24 -9.46
C ASN A 8 -8.47 13.88 -8.76
N PRO A 9 -9.59 13.73 -9.48
CA PRO A 9 -10.91 13.40 -8.92
C PRO A 9 -10.92 12.11 -8.08
N GLN A 10 -9.93 11.22 -8.27
CA GLN A 10 -9.84 9.96 -7.54
C GLN A 10 -9.31 10.12 -6.10
N VAL A 11 -8.57 11.20 -5.82
CA VAL A 11 -8.13 11.52 -4.45
C VAL A 11 -9.33 11.99 -3.62
N LEU A 12 -10.32 12.65 -4.25
CA LEU A 12 -11.52 13.20 -3.61
C LEU A 12 -12.50 12.13 -3.06
N LEU A 13 -12.50 10.90 -3.58
CA LEU A 13 -13.36 9.83 -3.04
C LEU A 13 -12.74 9.11 -1.84
N LEU A 14 -11.42 8.90 -1.86
CA LEU A 14 -10.68 8.49 -0.66
C LEU A 14 -10.81 9.58 0.41
N GLU A 15 -10.77 10.85 0.02
CA GLU A 15 -10.99 11.98 0.92
C GLU A 15 -12.31 11.88 1.66
N ARG A 16 -13.45 11.54 1.04
CA ARG A 16 -14.71 11.37 1.79
C ARG A 16 -14.66 10.27 2.86
N LYS A 17 -13.79 9.27 2.73
CA LYS A 17 -13.57 8.24 3.77
C LYS A 17 -12.63 8.71 4.90
N PHE A 18 -11.83 9.77 4.68
CA PHE A 18 -10.85 10.30 5.63
C PHE A 18 -11.15 11.74 6.12
N ILE A 19 -12.12 12.43 5.52
CA ILE A 19 -12.60 13.76 5.94
C ILE A 19 -13.28 13.60 7.30
N GLY A 20 -12.51 13.87 8.34
CA GLY A 20 -12.89 13.73 9.74
C GLY A 20 -11.72 13.39 10.66
N MET A 21 -10.59 12.87 10.13
CA MET A 21 -9.50 12.34 10.96
C MET A 21 -8.21 13.18 10.98
N GLY A 22 -8.15 14.30 10.24
CA GLY A 22 -6.91 15.07 10.07
C GLY A 22 -6.80 16.30 10.96
N GLY A 23 -6.18 16.16 12.13
CA GLY A 23 -5.51 17.25 12.84
C GLY A 23 -4.03 17.27 12.50
N VAL A 24 -3.40 18.45 12.47
CA VAL A 24 -1.96 18.61 12.16
C VAL A 24 -1.11 17.72 13.08
N GLY A 25 -0.30 16.83 12.51
CA GLY A 25 0.58 15.92 13.25
C GLY A 25 -0.06 14.63 13.75
N LYS A 26 -1.34 14.37 13.45
CA LYS A 26 -1.98 13.08 13.75
C LYS A 26 -1.84 12.12 12.57
N LEU A 27 -1.34 10.92 12.87
CA LEU A 27 -1.48 9.77 12.00
C LEU A 27 -2.98 9.46 11.88
N ALA A 28 -3.52 9.56 10.67
CA ALA A 28 -4.91 9.21 10.41
C ALA A 28 -4.94 7.84 9.74
N GLU A 29 -5.73 6.93 10.29
CA GLU A 29 -5.85 5.55 9.82
C GLU A 29 -7.30 5.21 9.51
N GLY A 30 -7.52 4.52 8.39
CA GLY A 30 -8.85 4.07 7.97
C GLY A 30 -8.80 2.60 7.57
N LYS A 31 -9.87 1.86 7.88
CA LYS A 31 -10.02 0.47 7.44
C LYS A 31 -10.78 0.41 6.12
N PHE A 32 -10.14 -0.10 5.07
CA PHE A 32 -10.71 -0.21 3.74
C PHE A 32 -11.15 -1.65 3.50
N LYS A 33 -12.46 -1.83 3.32
CA LYS A 33 -13.03 -3.08 2.82
C LYS A 33 -13.01 -2.99 1.29
N CYS A 34 -12.46 -4.00 0.63
CA CYS A 34 -12.40 -4.15 -0.84
C CYS A 34 -11.32 -3.32 -1.52
N VAL A 35 -10.06 -3.66 -1.30
CA VAL A 35 -8.96 -3.22 -2.17
C VAL A 35 -8.31 -4.42 -2.86
N ARG A 36 -7.60 -4.19 -3.96
CA ARG A 36 -6.74 -5.16 -4.64
C ARG A 36 -5.30 -4.65 -4.63
N MET A 37 -4.37 -5.56 -4.40
CA MET A 37 -2.94 -5.27 -4.53
C MET A 37 -2.53 -5.64 -5.94
N VAL A 38 -2.37 -4.62 -6.78
CA VAL A 38 -2.28 -4.79 -8.23
C VAL A 38 -0.85 -4.67 -8.76
N ALA A 39 0.04 -4.10 -7.97
CA ALA A 39 1.46 -4.08 -8.27
C ALA A 39 2.27 -3.90 -6.98
N VAL A 40 3.51 -4.32 -7.05
CA VAL A 40 4.43 -4.41 -5.93
C VAL A 40 5.76 -3.94 -6.51
N TYR A 41 6.18 -2.74 -6.12
CA TYR A 41 7.36 -2.10 -6.68
C TYR A 41 8.57 -2.40 -5.81
N HIS A 42 9.32 -3.45 -6.17
CA HIS A 42 10.60 -3.80 -5.55
C HIS A 42 11.54 -4.26 -6.65
N SER A 43 12.72 -3.65 -6.70
CA SER A 43 13.89 -4.37 -7.15
C SER A 43 13.92 -5.67 -6.34
N GLN A 44 13.85 -6.81 -7.02
CA GLN A 44 13.99 -8.21 -6.58
C GLN A 44 13.74 -8.53 -5.09
N THR A 45 13.04 -9.63 -4.78
CA THR A 45 12.74 -10.09 -3.40
C THR A 45 13.92 -10.07 -2.40
N LYS A 46 15.17 -10.09 -2.89
CA LYS A 46 16.42 -9.89 -2.15
C LYS A 46 16.59 -8.49 -1.53
N ASP A 47 16.02 -7.44 -2.13
CA ASP A 47 16.14 -6.04 -1.66
C ASP A 47 15.01 -5.64 -0.71
N PHE A 48 14.09 -6.56 -0.38
CA PHE A 48 13.02 -6.28 0.56
C PHE A 48 13.55 -5.87 1.91
N ARG A 49 14.65 -6.49 2.36
CA ARG A 49 15.31 -6.17 3.61
C ARG A 49 16.41 -5.15 3.32
N SER A 50 16.34 -4.00 3.98
CA SER A 50 17.49 -3.10 4.07
C SER A 50 18.68 -3.84 4.71
N PRO A 51 19.92 -3.36 4.55
CA PRO A 51 21.08 -3.92 5.26
C PRO A 51 20.89 -4.02 6.78
N GLY A 52 19.98 -3.22 7.36
CA GLY A 52 19.56 -3.28 8.77
C GLY A 52 18.40 -4.24 9.06
N GLY A 53 18.02 -5.11 8.13
CA GLY A 53 16.98 -6.14 8.29
C GLY A 53 15.53 -5.66 8.17
N GLN A 54 15.29 -4.35 8.02
CA GLN A 54 13.92 -3.82 7.93
C GLN A 54 13.34 -4.01 6.54
N CYS A 55 12.16 -4.63 6.49
CA CYS A 55 11.41 -4.80 5.27
C CYS A 55 10.84 -3.43 4.83
N ARG A 56 11.07 -3.00 3.58
CA ARG A 56 10.45 -1.78 3.01
C ARG A 56 9.86 -2.07 1.65
N ILE A 57 8.53 -2.04 1.60
CA ILE A 57 7.75 -2.45 0.43
C ILE A 57 6.90 -1.28 -0.06
N ARG A 58 6.91 -0.98 -1.36
CA ARG A 58 5.96 -0.06 -2.00
C ARG A 58 4.94 -0.86 -2.80
N MET A 59 3.69 -0.85 -2.35
CA MET A 59 2.58 -1.52 -3.02
C MET A 59 1.70 -0.52 -3.75
N THR A 60 1.10 -0.95 -4.85
CA THR A 60 0.02 -0.25 -5.53
C THR A 60 -1.29 -0.93 -5.16
N ILE A 61 -2.16 -0.17 -4.50
CA ILE A 61 -3.45 -0.61 -4.03
C ILE A 61 -4.52 0.07 -4.87
N GLU A 62 -5.53 -0.68 -5.26
CA GLU A 62 -6.62 -0.22 -6.11
C GLU A 62 -7.97 -0.62 -5.51
N ASP A 63 -8.92 0.30 -5.50
CA ASP A 63 -10.35 0.00 -5.35
C ASP A 63 -11.11 0.53 -6.60
N PRO A 64 -12.43 0.33 -6.73
CA PRO A 64 -13.18 0.84 -7.87
C PRO A 64 -13.14 2.37 -8.04
N THR A 65 -12.60 3.10 -7.07
CA THR A 65 -12.66 4.56 -6.97
C THR A 65 -11.30 5.21 -7.19
N ALA A 66 -10.21 4.53 -6.83
CA ALA A 66 -8.86 5.07 -6.90
C ALA A 66 -7.76 4.02 -6.92
N ARG A 67 -6.59 4.45 -7.39
CA ARG A 67 -5.32 3.72 -7.29
C ARG A 67 -4.29 4.56 -6.54
N ILE A 68 -3.70 4.00 -5.49
CA ILE A 68 -2.71 4.68 -4.65
C ILE A 68 -1.45 3.84 -4.43
N HIS A 69 -0.34 4.50 -4.11
CA HIS A 69 0.87 3.82 -3.66
C HIS A 69 0.97 3.89 -2.14
N ALA A 70 1.05 2.74 -1.49
CA ALA A 70 1.20 2.61 -0.05
C ALA A 70 2.53 1.95 0.30
N LEU A 71 3.18 2.45 1.35
CA LEU A 71 4.37 1.83 1.93
C LEU A 71 3.98 0.78 2.98
N LEU A 72 4.70 -0.33 3.02
CA LEU A 72 4.62 -1.34 4.06
C LEU A 72 6.04 -1.53 4.60
N CYS A 73 6.29 -1.15 5.85
CA CYS A 73 7.63 -1.23 6.42
C CYS A 73 7.64 -1.43 7.93
N GLY A 74 8.79 -1.82 8.47
CA GLY A 74 8.99 -1.98 9.92
C GLY A 74 8.03 -3.00 10.53
N GLU A 75 7.49 -2.70 11.71
CA GLU A 75 6.54 -3.55 12.43
C GLU A 75 5.27 -3.86 11.62
N ALA A 76 4.80 -2.92 10.80
CA ALA A 76 3.65 -3.15 9.95
C ALA A 76 3.93 -4.25 8.92
N ALA A 77 5.14 -4.31 8.36
CA ALA A 77 5.54 -5.37 7.44
C ALA A 77 5.62 -6.73 8.15
N GLU A 78 6.20 -6.77 9.36
CA GLU A 78 6.27 -7.98 10.16
C GLU A 78 4.86 -8.50 10.49
N MET A 79 3.97 -7.64 10.99
CA MET A 79 2.57 -7.99 11.25
C MET A 79 1.87 -8.50 9.99
N PHE A 80 2.10 -7.81 8.86
CA PHE A 80 1.50 -8.15 7.58
C PHE A 80 1.88 -9.55 7.11
N PHE A 81 3.15 -9.93 7.22
CA PHE A 81 3.61 -11.25 6.82
C PHE A 81 3.49 -12.31 7.92
N GLY A 82 3.15 -11.91 9.15
CA GLY A 82 3.08 -12.78 10.32
C GLY A 82 4.47 -13.21 10.81
N GLY A 83 5.41 -12.27 10.87
CA GLY A 83 6.81 -12.49 11.19
C GLY A 83 7.73 -12.25 9.99
N TYR A 84 8.88 -12.91 10.01
CA TYR A 84 9.90 -12.83 8.97
C TYR A 84 9.95 -14.13 8.15
N PRO A 85 9.05 -14.31 7.16
CA PRO A 85 9.07 -15.50 6.33
C PRO A 85 10.37 -15.59 5.51
N ASP A 86 10.75 -16.82 5.18
CA ASP A 86 11.80 -17.09 4.20
C ASP A 86 11.43 -16.54 2.82
N PHE A 87 12.44 -16.33 1.98
CA PHE A 87 12.26 -15.71 0.66
C PHE A 87 11.25 -16.46 -0.23
N ASP A 88 11.24 -17.80 -0.20
CA ASP A 88 10.32 -18.61 -1.02
C ASP A 88 8.87 -18.50 -0.52
N ILE A 89 8.69 -18.45 0.81
CA ILE A 89 7.38 -18.25 1.44
C ILE A 89 6.88 -16.84 1.13
N LEU A 90 7.75 -15.84 1.21
CA LEU A 90 7.44 -14.46 0.86
C LEU A 90 7.05 -14.34 -0.61
N ALA A 91 7.84 -14.89 -1.53
CA ALA A 91 7.53 -14.89 -2.96
C ALA A 91 6.17 -15.55 -3.25
N THR A 92 5.89 -16.69 -2.61
CA THR A 92 4.59 -17.38 -2.72
C THR A 92 3.44 -16.51 -2.24
N LYS A 93 3.59 -15.85 -1.08
CA LYS A 93 2.60 -14.91 -0.55
C LYS A 93 2.36 -13.73 -1.49
N MET A 94 3.42 -13.17 -2.06
CA MET A 94 3.34 -12.04 -3.00
C MET A 94 2.68 -12.45 -4.32
N ASN A 95 3.01 -13.60 -4.88
CA ASN A 95 2.40 -14.11 -6.11
C ASN A 95 0.89 -14.33 -5.92
N LYS A 96 0.47 -14.93 -4.80
CA LYS A 96 -0.96 -15.08 -4.46
C LYS A 96 -1.67 -13.74 -4.35
N MET A 97 -1.05 -12.78 -3.66
CA MET A 97 -1.59 -11.44 -3.46
C MET A 97 -1.74 -10.66 -4.77
N LEU A 98 -0.79 -10.82 -5.69
CA LEU A 98 -0.83 -10.21 -7.02
C LEU A 98 -1.71 -11.01 -8.01
N GLY A 99 -2.30 -12.13 -7.58
CA GLY A 99 -3.07 -13.00 -8.45
C GLY A 99 -2.26 -13.50 -9.64
N MET A 100 -0.97 -13.76 -9.43
CA MET A 100 -0.08 -14.30 -10.45
C MET A 100 -0.56 -15.70 -10.81
N PRO A 101 -0.88 -15.95 -12.10
CA PRO A 101 -1.32 -17.26 -12.53
C PRO A 101 -0.16 -18.26 -12.52
N GLN A 102 -0.50 -19.54 -12.44
CA GLN A 102 0.48 -20.62 -12.61
C GLN A 102 0.90 -20.80 -14.08
N CYS A 103 0.08 -20.31 -15.02
CA CYS A 103 0.35 -20.31 -16.44
C CYS A 103 0.55 -18.87 -16.92
N GLU A 104 1.66 -18.58 -17.59
CA GLU A 104 2.03 -17.22 -18.01
C GLU A 104 1.05 -16.60 -19.03
N ASP A 105 0.25 -17.42 -19.70
CA ASP A 105 -0.73 -16.98 -20.71
C ASP A 105 -2.04 -16.44 -20.11
N LEU A 106 -2.23 -16.55 -18.79
CA LEU A 106 -3.42 -16.04 -18.12
C LEU A 106 -3.20 -14.60 -17.63
N PRO A 107 -4.24 -13.74 -17.63
CA PRO A 107 -4.14 -12.43 -17.01
C PRO A 107 -4.04 -12.55 -15.49
N THR A 108 -3.25 -11.68 -14.86
CA THR A 108 -3.20 -11.55 -13.41
C THR A 108 -4.56 -11.12 -12.88
N ASN A 109 -5.09 -11.80 -11.86
CA ASN A 109 -6.34 -11.45 -11.22
C ASN A 109 -6.18 -11.32 -9.70
N PRO A 110 -5.68 -10.17 -9.21
CA PRO A 110 -5.46 -9.98 -7.78
C PRO A 110 -6.76 -10.10 -6.98
N PRO A 111 -6.77 -10.88 -5.88
CA PRO A 111 -7.96 -11.03 -5.04
C PRO A 111 -8.34 -9.72 -4.35
N TRP A 112 -9.64 -9.55 -4.11
CA TRP A 112 -10.13 -8.51 -3.22
C TRP A 112 -9.77 -8.84 -1.78
N THR A 113 -9.07 -7.93 -1.12
CA THR A 113 -8.64 -8.06 0.26
C THR A 113 -9.10 -6.87 1.09
N GLN A 114 -9.10 -7.06 2.40
CA GLN A 114 -9.33 -6.01 3.38
C GLN A 114 -7.97 -5.56 3.91
N CYS A 115 -7.71 -4.25 3.88
CA CYS A 115 -6.51 -3.69 4.48
C CYS A 115 -6.83 -2.40 5.23
N CYS A 116 -6.06 -2.10 6.26
CA CYS A 116 -6.04 -0.78 6.88
C CYS A 116 -4.96 0.07 6.20
N ILE A 117 -5.33 1.29 5.84
CA ILE A 117 -4.46 2.26 5.19
C ILE A 117 -4.41 3.49 6.09
N GLY A 118 -3.20 3.80 6.54
CA GLY A 118 -2.89 5.05 7.19
C GLY A 118 -2.30 6.06 6.22
N PHE A 119 -2.37 7.34 6.59
CA PHE A 119 -1.62 8.39 5.92
C PHE A 119 -1.04 9.39 6.90
N HIS A 120 0.06 10.01 6.47
CA HIS A 120 0.63 11.19 7.12
C HIS A 120 0.99 12.23 6.05
N SER A 121 0.98 13.50 6.42
CA SER A 121 1.38 14.59 5.54
C SER A 121 2.74 15.13 5.97
N LEU A 122 3.69 15.19 5.04
CA LEU A 122 5.04 15.71 5.31
C LEU A 122 5.10 17.23 5.30
N ASN A 123 4.20 17.88 4.56
CA ASN A 123 4.12 19.32 4.45
C ASN A 123 2.81 19.84 5.02
N ARG A 124 2.90 20.74 6.00
CA ARG A 124 1.75 21.39 6.61
C ARG A 124 1.07 22.40 5.69
N ALA A 125 1.82 23.02 4.77
CA ALA A 125 1.28 23.97 3.79
C ALA A 125 0.60 23.26 2.62
N ASP A 126 0.89 21.97 2.41
CA ASP A 126 0.31 21.15 1.36
C ASP A 126 -0.05 19.77 1.91
N VAL A 127 -1.02 19.75 2.82
CA VAL A 127 -1.47 18.51 3.49
C VAL A 127 -1.94 17.47 2.47
N LEU A 128 -2.52 17.92 1.36
CA LEU A 128 -3.12 17.11 0.30
C LEU A 128 -2.05 16.51 -0.63
N GLY A 129 -1.17 17.34 -1.18
CA GLY A 129 -0.12 16.93 -2.11
C GLY A 129 1.05 16.21 -1.44
N SER A 130 1.23 16.37 -0.13
CA SER A 130 2.29 15.71 0.64
C SER A 130 1.83 14.47 1.42
N ARG A 131 0.68 13.88 1.07
CA ARG A 131 0.20 12.64 1.74
C ARG A 131 1.04 11.45 1.33
N HIS A 132 1.53 10.74 2.33
CA HIS A 132 2.16 9.44 2.19
C HIS A 132 1.27 8.38 2.82
N PHE A 133 0.83 7.43 1.99
CA PHE A 133 0.02 6.30 2.44
C PHE A 133 0.91 5.15 2.89
N HIS A 134 0.43 4.41 3.88
CA HIS A 134 1.08 3.19 4.35
C HIS A 134 0.02 2.16 4.75
N ILE A 135 0.38 0.88 4.62
CA ILE A 135 -0.42 -0.22 5.15
C ILE A 135 -0.09 -0.35 6.64
N CYS A 136 -1.13 -0.46 7.46
CA CYS A 136 -1.02 -0.70 8.90
C CYS A 136 -2.03 -1.77 9.32
N ASN A 137 -1.92 -2.31 10.53
CA ASN A 137 -2.97 -3.11 11.19
C ASN A 137 -3.65 -4.16 10.29
N THR A 138 -2.86 -4.81 9.43
CA THR A 138 -3.32 -5.75 8.40
C THR A 138 -2.43 -6.98 8.47
N ARG A 139 -3.03 -8.17 8.46
CA ARG A 139 -2.33 -9.45 8.36
C ARG A 139 -2.75 -10.14 7.06
N LEU A 140 -1.79 -10.61 6.29
CA LEU A 140 -2.03 -11.42 5.11
C LEU A 140 -2.39 -12.85 5.54
N VAL A 141 -3.63 -13.25 5.30
CA VAL A 141 -4.18 -14.60 5.53
C VAL A 141 -4.12 -15.44 4.27
#